data_AF-A0A8B5X9B5-F1
#
_entry.id   AF-A0A8B5X9B5-F1
#
_cell.length_a   1.000
_cell.length_b   1.000
_cell.length_c   1.000
_cell.angle_alpha   90.00
_cell.angle_beta   90.00
_cell.angle_gamma   90.00
#
_symmetry.space_group_name_H-M   'P 1'
#
loop_
_entity.id
_entity.type
_entity.pdbx_description
1 polymer ?
#
loop_
_entity_poly.entity_id
_entity_poly.type
_entity_poly.pdbx_seq_one_letter_code
_entity_poly.pdbx_strand_id
1 'polypeptide(L)'
;MFKFTRFRFGLLVGLAALLVFPLANSFASSPTGFEVDPEFQSYYAQSGGLPVFGYAVSDPGTENDRLVQYFERQRLELHPELAGTPYEVLLGHLGLEEAERRGILGSDAFQPRASGNGDGVFFPETGHNLNGLFKDYWQSHGLNFGDSGVSFRESLALFGYPISEEFTDPDTGLTTQYFERARFEHHPEHDGTEHAVLLGHLGISEIEFLRANGRGPDGNGPPGRRGNNTDTTTEPEPTATPAPEPTATPAPEPTATPAPEPTATPAPEPTATPAPEPDEGDDSNNDVTPSMSIQQMVDNASSGATVRVPAGIYRETVTINKPITLVGEPGAEIRGSDVWNEWNASGSTWVSQQTVPQFGNGHGSCASYAGEICRQQEQVFIGGSQLEQVWSNPTSGQFAVNSQRQIVLGQDPAGRTVEVSTREFWVQGASSDVTVDGFTMKHAANRAQTGAINNGDQDNWTIRNNQLSYAHGAIVSIARGHNLKLLNNSISFGGQLGVH
;
A
#
# COMPACT_ATOMS: atom_id res chain seq x y z
N MET A 1 64.19 -45.27 -50.68
CA MET A 1 62.92 -46.00 -50.86
C MET A 1 61.94 -45.50 -49.80
N PHE A 2 60.97 -44.68 -50.21
CA PHE A 2 59.95 -44.09 -49.36
C PHE A 2 58.98 -45.16 -48.82
N LYS A 3 58.68 -45.14 -47.53
CA LYS A 3 57.50 -45.80 -46.95
C LYS A 3 56.66 -44.76 -46.20
N PHE A 4 55.51 -44.43 -46.80
CA PHE A 4 54.42 -43.68 -46.17
C PHE A 4 53.86 -44.48 -44.99
N THR A 5 53.60 -43.82 -43.86
CA THR A 5 52.69 -44.34 -42.82
C THR A 5 51.65 -43.27 -42.52
N ARG A 6 50.39 -43.62 -42.79
CA ARG A 6 49.20 -42.78 -42.62
C ARG A 6 48.89 -42.62 -41.12
N PHE A 7 48.76 -41.39 -40.64
CA PHE A 7 48.13 -41.07 -39.36
C PHE A 7 46.60 -41.17 -39.50
N ARG A 8 45.96 -41.98 -38.64
CA ARG A 8 44.51 -42.02 -38.45
C ARG A 8 44.13 -41.01 -37.37
N PHE A 9 43.25 -40.08 -37.70
CA PHE A 9 42.54 -39.22 -36.75
C PHE A 9 41.50 -40.07 -36.00
N GLY A 10 41.65 -40.20 -34.68
CA GLY A 10 40.64 -40.76 -33.79
C GLY A 10 39.73 -39.64 -33.27
N LEU A 11 38.45 -39.73 -33.59
CA LEU A 11 37.38 -38.88 -33.07
C LEU A 11 37.12 -39.25 -31.60
N LEU A 12 37.49 -38.39 -30.66
CA LEU A 12 37.10 -38.48 -29.25
C LEU A 12 35.78 -37.73 -29.06
N VAL A 13 34.69 -38.46 -28.89
CA VAL A 13 33.40 -37.93 -28.46
C VAL A 13 33.46 -37.76 -26.95
N GLY A 14 33.62 -36.51 -26.49
CA GLY A 14 33.52 -36.15 -25.07
C GLY A 14 32.06 -36.10 -24.65
N LEU A 15 31.68 -36.97 -23.72
CA LEU A 15 30.39 -36.95 -23.03
C LEU A 15 30.40 -35.78 -22.04
N ALA A 16 29.75 -34.66 -22.37
CA ALA A 16 29.53 -33.56 -21.43
C ALA A 16 28.35 -33.92 -20.51
N ALA A 17 28.64 -34.25 -19.26
CA ALA A 17 27.63 -34.32 -18.22
C ALA A 17 27.14 -32.89 -17.92
N LEU A 18 25.91 -32.56 -18.36
CA LEU A 18 25.21 -31.38 -17.87
C LEU A 18 24.90 -31.59 -16.39
N LEU A 19 25.67 -30.92 -15.53
CA LEU A 19 25.24 -30.65 -14.16
C LEU A 19 24.14 -29.58 -14.24
N VAL A 20 22.89 -30.03 -14.20
CA VAL A 20 21.74 -29.16 -13.94
C VAL A 20 21.83 -28.76 -12.46
N PHE A 21 22.37 -27.58 -12.20
CA PHE A 21 22.13 -26.93 -10.91
C PHE A 21 20.69 -26.43 -10.93
N PRO A 22 19.81 -26.84 -10.00
CA PRO A 22 18.56 -26.12 -9.80
C PRO A 22 18.96 -24.71 -9.35
N LEU A 23 18.63 -23.72 -10.17
CA LEU A 23 18.56 -22.33 -9.72
C LEU A 23 17.44 -22.30 -8.69
N ALA A 24 17.80 -22.39 -7.42
CA ALA A 24 16.90 -21.96 -6.36
C ALA A 24 16.64 -20.46 -6.62
N ASN A 25 15.44 -20.13 -7.08
CA ASN A 25 14.93 -18.77 -7.05
C ASN A 25 15.02 -18.32 -5.59
N SER A 26 16.03 -17.54 -5.23
CA SER A 26 15.97 -16.75 -3.99
C SER A 26 14.96 -15.65 -4.25
N PHE A 27 13.71 -15.88 -3.83
CA PHE A 27 12.80 -14.79 -3.56
C PHE A 27 13.49 -13.87 -2.55
N ALA A 28 13.45 -12.57 -2.79
CA ALA A 28 13.93 -11.62 -1.79
C ALA A 28 13.13 -11.90 -0.51
N SER A 29 13.83 -12.32 0.55
CA SER A 29 13.22 -12.62 1.84
C SER A 29 12.41 -11.41 2.30
N SER A 30 11.18 -11.64 2.76
CA SER A 30 10.36 -10.60 3.40
C SER A 30 11.21 -9.79 4.40
N PRO A 31 11.06 -8.45 4.50
CA PRO A 31 11.81 -7.63 5.47
C PRO A 31 11.68 -8.10 6.92
N THR A 32 10.58 -8.79 7.23
CA THR A 32 10.30 -9.39 8.54
C THR A 32 10.89 -10.79 8.72
N GLY A 33 11.38 -11.40 7.64
CA GLY A 33 11.84 -12.79 7.61
C GLY A 33 10.72 -13.84 7.50
N PHE A 34 9.45 -13.42 7.48
CA PHE A 34 8.30 -14.32 7.37
C PHE A 34 7.65 -14.22 5.98
N GLU A 35 7.38 -15.37 5.37
CA GLU A 35 6.64 -15.45 4.11
C GLU A 35 5.14 -15.66 4.37
N VAL A 36 4.31 -15.24 3.42
CA VAL A 36 2.87 -15.53 3.45
C VAL A 36 2.67 -17.02 3.24
N ASP A 37 1.98 -17.67 4.17
CA ASP A 37 1.69 -19.10 4.09
C ASP A 37 0.86 -19.42 2.83
N PRO A 38 1.14 -20.54 2.12
CA PRO A 38 0.47 -20.85 0.85
C PRO A 38 -1.06 -20.86 0.92
N GLU A 39 -1.63 -21.26 2.05
CA GLU A 39 -3.06 -21.29 2.32
C GLU A 39 -3.65 -19.87 2.35
N PHE A 40 -2.86 -18.85 2.71
CA PHE A 40 -3.26 -17.45 2.71
C PHE A 40 -2.83 -16.66 1.47
N GLN A 41 -1.86 -17.14 0.67
CA GLN A 41 -1.27 -16.38 -0.44
C GLN A 41 -2.30 -15.84 -1.44
N SER A 42 -3.27 -16.68 -1.83
CA SER A 42 -4.30 -16.28 -2.81
C SER A 42 -5.21 -15.19 -2.25
N TYR A 43 -5.66 -15.36 -1.00
CA TYR A 43 -6.50 -14.38 -0.33
C TYR A 43 -5.74 -13.06 -0.09
N TYR A 44 -4.51 -13.14 0.42
CA TYR A 44 -3.65 -11.98 0.64
C TYR A 44 -3.48 -11.19 -0.66
N ALA A 45 -3.13 -11.84 -1.78
CA ALA A 45 -2.91 -11.17 -3.05
C ALA A 45 -4.18 -10.53 -3.63
N GLN A 46 -5.33 -11.18 -3.50
CA GLN A 46 -6.60 -10.70 -4.06
C GLN A 46 -7.24 -9.59 -3.21
N SER A 47 -7.05 -9.65 -1.90
CA SER A 47 -7.71 -8.76 -0.94
C SER A 47 -6.85 -7.55 -0.56
N GLY A 48 -5.98 -7.10 -1.49
CA GLY A 48 -5.22 -5.86 -1.36
C GLY A 48 -3.81 -5.99 -0.80
N GLY A 49 -3.36 -7.20 -0.46
CA GLY A 49 -1.95 -7.53 -0.22
C GLY A 49 -1.23 -6.61 0.76
N LEU A 50 -0.02 -6.18 0.38
CA LEU A 50 0.85 -5.37 1.24
C LEU A 50 0.19 -4.06 1.71
N PRO A 51 -0.49 -3.26 0.86
CA PRO A 51 -1.23 -2.08 1.32
C PRO A 51 -2.24 -2.33 2.43
N VAL A 52 -2.94 -3.47 2.41
CA VAL A 52 -4.05 -3.78 3.35
C VAL A 52 -3.57 -4.57 4.57
N PHE A 53 -2.75 -5.60 4.36
CA PHE A 53 -2.35 -6.57 5.39
C PHE A 53 -0.91 -6.40 5.86
N GLY A 54 -0.04 -5.84 5.02
CA GLY A 54 1.36 -5.56 5.39
C GLY A 54 2.18 -6.85 5.33
N TYR A 55 3.45 -6.79 5.72
CA TYR A 55 4.28 -7.99 5.73
C TYR A 55 3.76 -9.01 6.75
N ALA A 56 3.94 -10.30 6.47
CA ALA A 56 3.77 -11.33 7.50
C ALA A 56 4.75 -11.06 8.65
N VAL A 57 4.34 -11.23 9.90
CA VAL A 57 5.17 -10.97 11.10
C VAL A 57 5.30 -12.20 12.01
N SER A 58 4.75 -13.32 11.57
CA SER A 58 4.89 -14.64 12.19
C SER A 58 4.97 -15.75 11.14
N ASP A 59 5.51 -16.90 11.55
CA ASP A 59 5.19 -18.15 10.88
C ASP A 59 3.68 -18.46 11.09
N PRO A 60 3.07 -19.23 10.18
CA PRO A 60 1.71 -19.73 10.38
C PRO A 60 1.68 -20.73 11.54
N GLY A 61 0.54 -20.84 12.21
CA GLY A 61 0.36 -21.84 13.25
C GLY A 61 -1.11 -22.03 13.63
N THR A 62 -1.36 -22.85 14.66
CA THR A 62 -2.73 -23.18 15.06
C THR A 62 -3.15 -22.38 16.29
N GLU A 63 -4.23 -21.61 16.17
CA GLU A 63 -4.92 -20.95 17.27
C GLU A 63 -6.41 -21.32 17.21
N ASN A 64 -6.98 -21.79 18.32
CA ASN A 64 -8.40 -22.18 18.42
C ASN A 64 -8.86 -23.12 17.27
N ASP A 65 -8.07 -24.15 16.98
CA ASP A 65 -8.29 -25.13 15.89
C ASP A 65 -8.32 -24.52 14.47
N ARG A 66 -7.82 -23.30 14.29
CA ARG A 66 -7.68 -22.62 13.00
C ARG A 66 -6.22 -22.43 12.64
N LEU A 67 -5.89 -22.56 11.37
CA LEU A 67 -4.61 -22.04 10.86
C LEU A 67 -4.70 -20.52 10.90
N VAL A 68 -3.70 -19.88 11.49
CA VAL A 68 -3.60 -18.43 11.60
C VAL A 68 -2.22 -17.94 11.22
N GLN A 69 -2.15 -16.72 10.68
CA GLN A 69 -0.90 -16.01 10.48
C GLN A 69 -1.07 -14.53 10.75
N TYR A 70 -0.10 -13.93 11.46
CA TYR A 70 -0.09 -12.51 11.76
C TYR A 70 0.65 -11.73 10.67
N PHE A 71 0.11 -10.57 10.35
CA PHE A 71 0.65 -9.57 9.43
C PHE A 71 0.72 -8.22 10.14
N GLU A 72 1.34 -7.21 9.55
CA GLU A 72 1.60 -5.95 10.27
C GLU A 72 0.33 -5.30 10.87
N ARG A 73 -0.81 -5.36 10.16
CA ARG A 73 -2.07 -4.77 10.65
C ARG A 73 -3.18 -5.78 10.91
N GLN A 74 -3.04 -7.04 10.51
CA GLN A 74 -4.14 -8.01 10.52
C GLN A 74 -3.68 -9.41 10.93
N ARG A 75 -4.61 -10.23 11.42
CA ARG A 75 -4.45 -11.68 11.59
C ARG A 75 -5.38 -12.37 10.61
N LEU A 76 -4.81 -13.21 9.73
CA LEU A 76 -5.59 -14.06 8.83
C LEU A 76 -5.91 -15.37 9.53
N GLU A 77 -7.17 -15.80 9.46
CA GLU A 77 -7.67 -17.01 10.06
C GLU A 77 -8.32 -17.87 8.97
N LEU A 78 -7.94 -19.14 8.87
CA LEU A 78 -8.54 -20.07 7.92
C LEU A 78 -9.81 -20.68 8.52
N HIS A 79 -10.89 -20.68 7.75
CA HIS A 79 -12.20 -21.25 8.06
C HIS A 79 -12.54 -22.36 7.06
N PRO A 80 -12.06 -23.60 7.26
CA PRO A 80 -12.34 -24.71 6.36
C PRO A 80 -13.84 -25.01 6.18
N GLU A 81 -14.65 -24.67 7.19
CA GLU A 81 -16.11 -24.77 7.13
C GLU A 81 -16.77 -23.82 6.12
N LEU A 82 -16.04 -22.80 5.65
CA LEU A 82 -16.46 -21.80 4.67
C LEU A 82 -15.75 -21.97 3.31
N ALA A 83 -15.13 -23.12 3.07
CA ALA A 83 -14.34 -23.40 1.88
C ALA A 83 -15.12 -23.13 0.58
N GLY A 84 -14.47 -22.43 -0.36
CA GLY A 84 -15.07 -22.03 -1.63
C GLY A 84 -15.98 -20.80 -1.57
N THR A 85 -16.03 -20.11 -0.42
CA THR A 85 -16.70 -18.80 -0.29
C THR A 85 -15.68 -17.68 -0.11
N PRO A 86 -16.04 -16.40 -0.32
CA PRO A 86 -15.16 -15.27 -0.01
C PRO A 86 -14.76 -15.17 1.47
N TYR A 87 -15.41 -15.92 2.35
CA TYR A 87 -15.19 -15.93 3.80
C TYR A 87 -14.38 -17.15 4.27
N GLU A 88 -13.78 -17.93 3.36
CA GLU A 88 -12.87 -19.03 3.70
C GLU A 88 -11.67 -18.53 4.52
N VAL A 89 -11.24 -17.29 4.31
CA VAL A 89 -10.29 -16.59 5.18
C VAL A 89 -11.01 -15.40 5.79
N LEU A 90 -10.93 -15.26 7.11
CA LEU A 90 -11.45 -14.12 7.86
C LEU A 90 -10.33 -13.40 8.57
N LEU A 91 -10.59 -12.13 8.91
CA LEU A 91 -9.69 -11.33 9.72
C LEU A 91 -10.10 -11.43 11.19
N GLY A 92 -9.11 -11.66 12.06
CA GLY A 92 -9.27 -11.66 13.51
C GLY A 92 -9.70 -10.31 14.06
N HIS A 93 -10.30 -10.31 15.26
CA HIS A 93 -10.86 -9.11 15.90
C HIS A 93 -9.79 -8.29 16.63
N LEU A 94 -8.67 -8.00 15.95
CA LEU A 94 -7.51 -7.37 16.60
C LEU A 94 -7.82 -5.98 17.18
N GLY A 95 -8.82 -5.27 16.67
CA GLY A 95 -9.22 -3.99 17.26
C GLY A 95 -9.90 -4.18 18.61
N LEU A 96 -10.78 -5.16 18.73
CA LEU A 96 -11.41 -5.53 20.00
C LEU A 96 -10.39 -6.09 21.00
N GLU A 97 -9.55 -7.03 20.56
CA GLU A 97 -8.52 -7.67 21.40
C GLU A 97 -7.53 -6.64 21.96
N GLU A 98 -7.09 -5.68 21.13
CA GLU A 98 -6.24 -4.57 21.58
C GLU A 98 -6.93 -3.69 22.63
N ALA A 99 -8.20 -3.35 22.42
CA ALA A 99 -8.96 -2.52 23.36
C ALA A 99 -9.19 -3.22 24.71
N GLU A 100 -9.42 -4.54 24.69
CA GLU A 100 -9.47 -5.39 25.89
C GLU A 100 -8.13 -5.39 26.63
N ARG A 101 -7.04 -5.60 25.89
CA ARG A 101 -5.67 -5.65 26.43
C ARG A 101 -5.25 -4.32 27.07
N ARG A 102 -5.63 -3.20 26.46
CA ARG A 102 -5.41 -1.85 27.01
C ARG A 102 -6.38 -1.50 28.15
N GLY A 103 -7.44 -2.28 28.34
CA GLY A 103 -8.45 -2.04 29.37
C GLY A 103 -9.31 -0.79 29.11
N ILE A 104 -9.50 -0.41 27.84
CA ILE A 104 -10.18 0.85 27.46
C ILE A 104 -11.66 0.67 27.09
N LEU A 105 -12.17 -0.56 27.03
CA LEU A 105 -13.58 -0.84 26.73
C LEU A 105 -14.58 -0.17 27.70
N GLY A 106 -14.15 0.10 28.93
CA GLY A 106 -14.97 0.81 29.93
C GLY A 106 -14.92 2.34 29.81
N SER A 107 -14.13 2.89 28.89
CA SER A 107 -14.02 4.34 28.69
C SER A 107 -15.25 4.89 27.97
N ASP A 108 -15.45 6.20 28.09
CA ASP A 108 -16.62 6.89 27.50
C ASP A 108 -16.71 6.73 25.97
N ALA A 109 -15.56 6.65 25.27
CA ALA A 109 -15.54 6.47 23.82
C ALA A 109 -16.10 5.10 23.37
N PHE A 110 -15.97 4.06 24.20
CA PHE A 110 -16.43 2.70 23.89
C PHE A 110 -17.86 2.43 24.39
N GLN A 111 -18.55 3.45 24.92
CA GLN A 111 -19.96 3.30 25.30
C GLN A 111 -20.88 3.60 24.09
N PRO A 112 -21.95 2.82 23.88
CA PRO A 112 -22.91 3.09 22.82
C PRO A 112 -23.49 4.50 22.89
N ARG A 113 -23.68 5.12 21.73
CA ARG A 113 -24.22 6.46 21.58
C ARG A 113 -25.51 6.43 20.76
N ALA A 114 -26.38 7.41 20.98
CA ALA A 114 -27.53 7.59 20.12
C ALA A 114 -27.07 7.94 18.70
N SER A 115 -27.89 7.61 17.69
CA SER A 115 -27.64 8.04 16.32
C SER A 115 -27.51 9.56 16.26
N GLY A 116 -26.44 10.07 15.65
CA GLY A 116 -26.28 11.49 15.39
C GLY A 116 -27.37 12.03 14.44
N ASN A 117 -27.67 13.33 14.51
CA ASN A 117 -28.63 14.01 13.63
C ASN A 117 -27.97 14.59 12.35
N GLY A 118 -26.76 14.12 11.98
CA GLY A 118 -25.97 14.64 10.86
C GLY A 118 -25.66 13.58 9.81
N ASP A 119 -24.72 13.88 8.89
CA ASP A 119 -24.32 13.01 7.77
C ASP A 119 -23.44 11.80 8.19
N GLY A 120 -23.55 11.36 9.44
CA GLY A 120 -22.87 10.19 9.97
C GLY A 120 -23.61 8.89 9.66
N VAL A 121 -22.89 7.77 9.73
CA VAL A 121 -23.49 6.43 9.62
C VAL A 121 -23.57 5.82 11.02
N PHE A 122 -24.78 5.52 11.47
CA PHE A 122 -25.01 4.83 12.74
C PHE A 122 -25.12 3.31 12.52
N PHE A 123 -24.40 2.55 13.34
CA PHE A 123 -24.39 1.09 13.32
C PHE A 123 -25.18 0.55 14.53
N PRO A 124 -26.44 0.14 14.36
CA PRO A 124 -27.27 -0.36 15.47
C PRO A 124 -26.72 -1.65 16.10
N GLU A 125 -25.87 -2.39 15.38
CA GLU A 125 -25.27 -3.65 15.84
C GLU A 125 -24.37 -3.43 17.05
N THR A 126 -23.65 -2.30 17.10
CA THR A 126 -22.73 -1.94 18.18
C THR A 126 -23.13 -0.66 18.91
N GLY A 127 -24.06 0.11 18.34
CA GLY A 127 -24.50 1.39 18.88
C GLY A 127 -23.48 2.51 18.70
N HIS A 128 -22.64 2.46 17.66
CA HIS A 128 -21.60 3.45 17.39
C HIS A 128 -21.79 4.18 16.07
N ASN A 129 -21.20 5.37 15.96
CA ASN A 129 -21.30 6.23 14.78
C ASN A 129 -19.98 6.34 14.04
N LEU A 130 -20.04 6.42 12.71
CA LEU A 130 -18.94 6.88 11.85
C LEU A 130 -19.24 8.26 11.29
N ASN A 131 -18.28 9.16 11.41
CA ASN A 131 -18.39 10.53 10.93
C ASN A 131 -17.12 10.93 10.17
N GLY A 132 -17.21 12.07 9.47
CA GLY A 132 -16.06 12.75 8.85
C GLY A 132 -15.10 11.83 8.08
N LEU A 133 -13.81 12.03 8.32
CA LEU A 133 -12.72 11.33 7.62
C LEU A 133 -12.77 9.82 7.80
N PHE A 134 -13.15 9.33 8.97
CA PHE A 134 -13.20 7.89 9.23
C PHE A 134 -14.38 7.21 8.55
N LYS A 135 -15.53 7.87 8.45
CA LYS A 135 -16.65 7.40 7.61
C LYS A 135 -16.22 7.28 6.15
N ASP A 136 -15.59 8.33 5.61
CA ASP A 136 -15.18 8.37 4.20
C ASP A 136 -14.09 7.33 3.91
N TYR A 137 -13.13 7.16 4.82
CA TYR A 137 -12.11 6.11 4.73
C TYR A 137 -12.72 4.71 4.77
N TRP A 138 -13.65 4.46 5.71
CA TRP A 138 -14.33 3.17 5.82
C TRP A 138 -15.09 2.82 4.54
N GLN A 139 -15.81 3.79 3.96
CA GLN A 139 -16.62 3.58 2.74
C GLN A 139 -15.78 3.43 1.46
N SER A 140 -14.53 3.89 1.47
CA SER A 140 -13.63 3.84 0.31
C SER A 140 -12.66 2.66 0.32
N HIS A 141 -12.65 1.87 1.40
CA HIS A 141 -11.73 0.74 1.56
C HIS A 141 -12.49 -0.53 1.95
N GLY A 142 -12.10 -1.67 1.38
CA GLY A 142 -12.69 -2.96 1.66
C GLY A 142 -11.88 -4.10 1.08
N LEU A 143 -12.25 -5.32 1.43
CA LEU A 143 -11.74 -6.52 0.75
C LEU A 143 -12.27 -6.58 -0.69
N ASN A 144 -11.67 -7.41 -1.55
CA ASN A 144 -12.18 -7.60 -2.90
C ASN A 144 -13.06 -8.86 -2.97
N PHE A 145 -14.37 -8.67 -2.97
CA PHE A 145 -15.37 -9.72 -3.16
C PHE A 145 -16.00 -9.70 -4.55
N GLY A 146 -15.42 -8.93 -5.48
CA GLY A 146 -15.84 -8.81 -6.87
C GLY A 146 -17.01 -7.85 -7.10
N ASP A 147 -17.34 -6.99 -6.13
CA ASP A 147 -18.33 -5.95 -6.33
C ASP A 147 -17.77 -4.76 -7.12
N SER A 148 -18.66 -3.94 -7.68
CA SER A 148 -18.25 -2.73 -8.38
C SER A 148 -18.01 -1.60 -7.38
N GLY A 149 -16.77 -1.13 -7.29
CA GLY A 149 -16.35 -0.20 -6.23
C GLY A 149 -16.23 -0.91 -4.88
N VAL A 150 -16.13 -0.13 -3.80
CA VAL A 150 -16.13 -0.68 -2.44
C VAL A 150 -17.55 -0.73 -1.93
N SER A 151 -18.05 -1.94 -1.70
CA SER A 151 -19.36 -2.18 -1.12
C SER A 151 -19.32 -2.15 0.41
N PHE A 152 -20.49 -1.93 1.03
CA PHE A 152 -20.63 -2.01 2.49
C PHE A 152 -20.12 -3.34 3.06
N ARG A 153 -20.37 -4.46 2.38
CA ARG A 153 -19.93 -5.78 2.85
C ARG A 153 -18.42 -5.98 2.76
N GLU A 154 -17.76 -5.33 1.82
CA GLU A 154 -16.31 -5.37 1.66
C GLU A 154 -15.60 -4.51 2.70
N SER A 155 -16.12 -3.31 2.98
CA SER A 155 -15.68 -2.47 4.11
C SER A 155 -15.89 -3.16 5.45
N LEU A 156 -17.08 -3.75 5.64
CA LEU A 156 -17.40 -4.50 6.86
C LEU A 156 -16.49 -5.71 7.05
N ALA A 157 -16.17 -6.43 5.97
CA ALA A 157 -15.28 -7.59 6.07
C ALA A 157 -13.83 -7.20 6.36
N LEU A 158 -13.38 -6.02 5.91
CA LEU A 158 -12.05 -5.51 6.22
C LEU A 158 -11.93 -4.95 7.64
N PHE A 159 -12.85 -4.07 8.05
CA PHE A 159 -12.72 -3.31 9.29
C PHE A 159 -13.60 -3.83 10.43
N GLY A 160 -14.73 -4.48 10.10
CA GLY A 160 -15.79 -4.76 11.04
C GLY A 160 -16.60 -3.53 11.42
N TYR A 161 -17.49 -3.72 12.40
CA TYR A 161 -18.29 -2.63 12.96
C TYR A 161 -17.42 -1.70 13.82
N PRO A 162 -17.73 -0.39 13.89
CA PRO A 162 -17.13 0.48 14.90
C PRO A 162 -17.50 -0.01 16.31
N ILE A 163 -16.53 -0.02 17.21
CA ILE A 163 -16.71 -0.42 18.64
C ILE A 163 -16.41 0.73 19.60
N SER A 164 -16.18 1.93 19.05
CA SER A 164 -15.97 3.16 19.80
C SER A 164 -16.41 4.35 18.94
N GLU A 165 -16.58 5.51 19.56
CA GLU A 165 -16.59 6.81 18.89
C GLU A 165 -15.16 7.30 18.65
N GLU A 166 -15.01 8.33 17.81
CA GLU A 166 -13.76 9.07 17.67
C GLU A 166 -13.34 9.69 19.02
N PHE A 167 -12.09 9.48 19.43
CA PHE A 167 -11.50 10.06 20.63
C PHE A 167 -10.01 10.34 20.44
N THR A 168 -9.43 11.21 21.25
CA THR A 168 -7.97 11.39 21.29
C THR A 168 -7.35 10.26 22.11
N ASP A 169 -6.58 9.39 21.45
CA ASP A 169 -5.88 8.31 22.12
C ASP A 169 -4.84 8.90 23.09
N PRO A 170 -4.91 8.57 24.40
CA PRO A 170 -4.00 9.15 25.39
C PRO A 170 -2.54 8.71 25.23
N ASP A 171 -2.28 7.57 24.57
CA ASP A 171 -0.92 7.04 24.39
C ASP A 171 -0.23 7.67 23.16
N THR A 172 -0.98 7.93 22.09
CA THR A 172 -0.42 8.47 20.83
C THR A 172 -0.68 9.95 20.63
N GLY A 173 -1.74 10.50 21.24
CA GLY A 173 -2.22 11.86 21.02
C GLY A 173 -2.97 12.06 19.70
N LEU A 174 -3.16 11.00 18.90
CA LEU A 174 -3.89 11.06 17.63
C LEU A 174 -5.40 10.93 17.86
N THR A 175 -6.20 11.50 16.96
CA THR A 175 -7.62 11.17 16.90
C THR A 175 -7.75 9.74 16.37
N THR A 176 -8.47 8.90 17.09
CA THR A 176 -8.53 7.47 16.87
C THR A 176 -9.95 6.95 16.99
N GLN A 177 -10.28 5.94 16.20
CA GLN A 177 -11.50 5.17 16.36
C GLN A 177 -11.18 3.68 16.17
N TYR A 178 -11.72 2.87 17.07
CA TYR A 178 -11.62 1.42 17.05
C TYR A 178 -12.82 0.78 16.36
N PHE A 179 -12.52 -0.27 15.59
CA PHE A 179 -13.44 -1.18 14.94
C PHE A 179 -13.13 -2.60 15.42
N GLU A 180 -14.00 -3.58 15.12
CA GLU A 180 -13.74 -4.97 15.50
C GLU A 180 -12.37 -5.47 15.02
N ARG A 181 -11.96 -5.12 13.80
CA ARG A 181 -10.74 -5.66 13.14
C ARG A 181 -9.66 -4.61 12.89
N ALA A 182 -9.91 -3.34 13.21
CA ALA A 182 -9.02 -2.25 12.85
C ALA A 182 -9.02 -1.12 13.86
N ARG A 183 -7.96 -0.30 13.81
CA ARG A 183 -7.87 0.97 14.52
C ARG A 183 -7.49 2.03 13.50
N PHE A 184 -8.34 3.03 13.33
CA PHE A 184 -8.08 4.16 12.45
C PHE A 184 -7.40 5.25 13.25
N GLU A 185 -6.35 5.83 12.69
CA GLU A 185 -5.57 6.92 13.26
C GLU A 185 -5.59 8.08 12.28
N HIS A 186 -6.01 9.24 12.75
CA HIS A 186 -5.93 10.48 11.98
C HIS A 186 -4.52 11.05 12.14
N HIS A 187 -3.87 11.31 11.00
CA HIS A 187 -2.54 11.89 10.88
C HIS A 187 -2.66 13.29 10.27
N PRO A 188 -2.75 14.36 11.08
CA PRO A 188 -2.93 15.73 10.59
C PRO A 188 -1.82 16.18 9.63
N GLU A 189 -0.61 15.63 9.76
CA GLU A 189 0.51 15.84 8.85
C GLU A 189 0.24 15.34 7.42
N HIS A 190 -0.82 14.58 7.22
CA HIS A 190 -1.27 14.03 5.94
C HIS A 190 -2.64 14.55 5.50
N ASP A 191 -3.17 15.59 6.17
CA ASP A 191 -4.45 16.21 5.81
C ASP A 191 -4.50 16.64 4.34
N GLY A 192 -5.63 16.36 3.70
CA GLY A 192 -5.83 16.59 2.26
C GLY A 192 -5.23 15.51 1.36
N THR A 193 -4.67 14.42 1.92
CA THR A 193 -4.19 13.26 1.17
C THR A 193 -4.95 11.99 1.54
N GLU A 194 -4.78 10.93 0.75
CA GLU A 194 -5.30 9.59 1.07
C GLU A 194 -4.71 8.99 2.36
N HIS A 195 -3.61 9.55 2.88
CA HIS A 195 -2.93 9.09 4.09
C HIS A 195 -3.34 9.86 5.35
N ALA A 196 -4.33 10.76 5.26
CA ALA A 196 -4.87 11.44 6.44
C ALA A 196 -5.40 10.44 7.48
N VAL A 197 -5.84 9.26 7.03
CA VAL A 197 -6.22 8.15 7.90
C VAL A 197 -5.28 6.97 7.63
N LEU A 198 -4.64 6.46 8.68
CA LEU A 198 -3.81 5.26 8.64
C LEU A 198 -4.37 4.19 9.58
N LEU A 199 -4.03 2.93 9.29
CA LEU A 199 -4.39 1.79 10.14
C LEU A 199 -3.27 1.52 11.14
N GLY A 200 -3.62 1.41 12.42
CA GLY A 200 -2.68 0.98 13.45
C GLY A 200 -2.11 -0.42 13.17
N HIS A 201 -0.86 -0.64 13.59
CA HIS A 201 -0.15 -1.92 13.42
C HIS A 201 -0.62 -2.99 14.43
N LEU A 202 -1.90 -3.32 14.40
CA LEU A 202 -2.52 -4.20 15.40
C LEU A 202 -1.93 -5.62 15.39
N GLY A 203 -1.57 -6.15 14.22
CA GLY A 203 -1.00 -7.48 14.14
C GLY A 203 0.44 -7.57 14.67
N ILE A 204 1.25 -6.51 14.53
CA ILE A 204 2.53 -6.39 15.25
C ILE A 204 2.28 -6.33 16.75
N SER A 205 1.38 -5.46 17.18
CA SER A 205 1.10 -5.24 18.59
C SER A 205 0.68 -6.53 19.30
N GLU A 206 -0.18 -7.32 18.65
CA GLU A 206 -0.67 -8.58 19.21
C GLU A 206 0.40 -9.68 19.19
N ILE A 207 1.14 -9.89 18.10
CA ILE A 207 2.16 -10.94 18.07
C ILE A 207 3.29 -10.65 19.07
N GLU A 208 3.66 -9.38 19.28
CA GLU A 208 4.63 -8.99 20.30
C GLU A 208 4.11 -9.28 21.71
N PHE A 209 2.84 -8.99 21.99
CA PHE A 209 2.20 -9.31 23.26
C PHE A 209 2.16 -10.82 23.51
N LEU A 210 1.76 -11.62 22.52
CA LEU A 210 1.71 -13.07 22.64
C LEU A 210 3.11 -13.62 22.94
N ARG A 211 4.11 -13.25 22.14
CA ARG A 211 5.51 -13.71 22.31
C ARG A 211 6.05 -13.35 23.70
N ALA A 212 5.79 -12.13 24.18
CA ALA A 212 6.21 -11.71 25.52
C ALA A 212 5.62 -12.58 26.65
N ASN A 213 4.47 -13.19 26.43
CA ASN A 213 3.78 -14.07 27.37
C ASN A 213 4.00 -15.57 27.09
N GLY A 214 4.98 -15.92 26.25
CA GLY A 214 5.26 -17.31 25.87
C GLY A 214 4.13 -17.96 25.08
N ARG A 215 3.31 -17.15 24.42
CA ARG A 215 2.22 -17.55 23.52
C ARG A 215 2.59 -17.15 22.09
N GLY A 216 1.98 -17.77 21.11
CA GLY A 216 2.23 -17.48 19.71
C GLY A 216 1.95 -18.71 18.84
N PRO A 217 1.49 -18.51 17.61
CA PRO A 217 1.12 -19.62 16.73
C PRO A 217 2.36 -20.41 16.29
N ASP A 218 3.53 -19.77 16.27
CA ASP A 218 4.82 -20.33 15.86
C ASP A 218 5.52 -21.16 16.97
N GLY A 219 4.95 -21.21 18.19
CA GLY A 219 5.55 -21.92 19.33
C GLY A 219 6.92 -21.38 19.77
N ASN A 220 7.37 -20.27 19.18
CA ASN A 220 8.68 -19.68 19.41
C ASN A 220 8.55 -18.51 20.38
N GLY A 221 8.95 -18.73 21.63
CA GLY A 221 9.22 -17.64 22.58
C GLY A 221 10.29 -16.67 22.03
N PRO A 222 10.43 -15.48 22.63
CA PRO A 222 11.17 -14.35 22.06
C PRO A 222 12.62 -14.71 21.68
N PRO A 223 13.16 -14.17 20.58
CA PRO A 223 14.50 -14.51 20.09
C PRO A 223 15.56 -13.85 20.98
N GLY A 224 16.04 -14.57 22.01
CA GLY A 224 17.15 -14.08 22.81
C GLY A 224 17.45 -14.80 24.12
N ARG A 225 18.03 -16.01 24.05
CA ARG A 225 19.15 -16.52 24.88
C ARG A 225 19.21 -18.04 24.77
N ARG A 226 20.07 -18.55 23.87
CA ARG A 226 20.64 -19.90 24.05
C ARG A 226 21.57 -19.86 25.26
N GLY A 227 21.02 -20.14 26.44
CA GLY A 227 21.76 -20.47 27.64
C GLY A 227 21.28 -21.84 28.12
N ASN A 228 22.18 -22.80 28.13
CA ASN A 228 21.97 -24.11 28.74
C ASN A 228 21.44 -23.96 30.17
N ASN A 229 20.31 -24.58 30.50
CA ASN A 229 20.16 -25.32 31.75
C ASN A 229 18.88 -26.15 31.73
N THR A 230 19.06 -27.45 31.94
CA THR A 230 18.06 -28.35 32.49
C THR A 230 17.65 -27.86 33.87
N ASP A 231 16.41 -27.44 34.04
CA ASP A 231 15.76 -27.52 35.35
C ASP A 231 14.26 -27.72 35.19
N THR A 232 13.75 -28.73 35.88
CA THR A 232 12.34 -29.13 35.87
C THR A 232 11.77 -28.64 37.18
N THR A 233 11.06 -27.51 37.15
CA THR A 233 10.25 -27.07 38.28
C THR A 233 8.85 -26.77 37.79
N THR A 234 7.89 -27.55 38.29
CA THR A 234 6.45 -27.40 38.08
C THR A 234 5.94 -26.33 39.03
N GLU A 235 5.42 -25.23 38.48
CA GLU A 235 4.66 -24.22 39.21
C GLU A 235 3.16 -24.36 38.80
N PRO A 236 2.20 -24.30 39.74
CA PRO A 236 0.81 -24.59 39.43
C PRO A 236 0.11 -23.40 38.75
N GLU A 237 -0.74 -23.70 37.76
CA GLU A 237 -1.62 -22.72 37.09
C GLU A 237 -2.52 -21.97 38.09
N PRO A 238 -2.73 -20.66 37.92
CA PRO A 238 -3.81 -19.96 38.60
C PRO A 238 -5.16 -20.35 37.96
N THR A 239 -6.08 -20.82 38.80
CA THR A 239 -7.46 -21.15 38.41
C THR A 239 -8.20 -19.89 37.94
N ALA A 240 -8.45 -19.77 36.64
CA ALA A 240 -9.38 -18.80 36.09
C ALA A 240 -10.82 -19.18 36.48
N THR A 241 -11.55 -18.22 37.04
CA THR A 241 -13.00 -18.33 37.27
C THR A 241 -13.70 -18.15 35.91
N PRO A 242 -14.64 -19.03 35.51
CA PRO A 242 -15.30 -18.90 34.22
C PRO A 242 -16.15 -17.62 34.16
N ALA A 243 -15.92 -16.80 33.14
CA ALA A 243 -16.82 -15.72 32.74
C ALA A 243 -18.12 -16.31 32.17
N PRO A 244 -19.29 -15.67 32.37
CA PRO A 244 -20.57 -16.20 31.91
C PRO A 244 -20.67 -16.20 30.37
N GLU A 245 -21.11 -17.32 29.79
CA GLU A 245 -21.47 -17.44 28.38
C GLU A 245 -22.57 -16.41 28.00
N PRO A 246 -22.44 -15.68 26.88
CA PRO A 246 -23.53 -14.86 26.37
C PRO A 246 -24.68 -15.78 25.91
N THR A 247 -25.81 -15.67 26.60
CA THR A 247 -27.06 -16.34 26.18
C THR A 247 -27.60 -15.63 24.93
N ALA A 248 -27.52 -16.28 23.77
CA ALA A 248 -28.17 -15.81 22.56
C ALA A 248 -29.68 -15.70 22.79
N THR A 249 -30.22 -14.48 22.76
CA THR A 249 -31.66 -14.24 22.69
C THR A 249 -32.08 -14.45 21.23
N PRO A 250 -33.11 -15.26 20.93
CA PRO A 250 -33.54 -15.48 19.56
C PRO A 250 -34.08 -14.18 18.95
N ALA A 251 -33.61 -13.85 17.74
CA ALA A 251 -34.10 -12.74 16.95
C ALA A 251 -35.58 -12.93 16.58
N PRO A 252 -36.43 -11.89 16.62
CA PRO A 252 -37.81 -12.00 16.18
C PRO A 252 -37.90 -12.21 14.66
N GLU A 253 -38.80 -13.13 14.24
CA GLU A 253 -39.11 -13.36 12.83
C GLU A 253 -39.62 -12.07 12.15
N PRO A 254 -39.13 -11.72 10.94
CA PRO A 254 -39.60 -10.55 10.23
C PRO A 254 -41.03 -10.77 9.73
N THR A 255 -41.99 -10.07 10.34
CA THR A 255 -43.35 -9.93 9.81
C THR A 255 -43.34 -8.87 8.72
N ALA A 256 -43.57 -9.28 7.47
CA ALA A 256 -43.69 -8.37 6.34
C ALA A 256 -44.85 -7.39 6.55
N THR A 257 -44.53 -6.12 6.74
CA THR A 257 -45.51 -5.01 6.72
C THR A 257 -45.63 -4.53 5.27
N PRO A 258 -46.84 -4.42 4.69
CA PRO A 258 -46.99 -3.95 3.32
C PRO A 258 -46.63 -2.47 3.21
N ALA A 259 -45.87 -2.13 2.16
CA ALA A 259 -45.46 -0.77 1.84
C ALA A 259 -46.66 0.15 1.54
N PRO A 260 -46.70 1.39 2.04
CA PRO A 260 -47.70 2.36 1.64
C PRO A 260 -47.41 2.90 0.23
N GLU A 261 -48.46 3.05 -0.58
CA GLU A 261 -48.39 3.70 -1.91
C GLU A 261 -48.04 5.20 -1.79
N PRO A 262 -47.11 5.72 -2.61
CA PRO A 262 -46.72 7.12 -2.53
C PRO A 262 -47.81 8.03 -3.13
N THR A 263 -48.39 8.90 -2.31
CA THR A 263 -49.18 10.04 -2.77
C THR A 263 -48.25 11.26 -2.90
N ALA A 264 -48.11 11.80 -4.10
CA ALA A 264 -47.27 12.98 -4.36
C ALA A 264 -47.89 14.24 -3.73
N THR A 265 -47.11 14.94 -2.91
CA THR A 265 -47.41 16.29 -2.40
C THR A 265 -46.45 17.28 -3.08
N PRO A 266 -46.92 18.44 -3.60
CA PRO A 266 -46.07 19.34 -4.38
C PRO A 266 -45.12 20.14 -3.48
N ALA A 267 -43.92 20.43 -4.02
CA ALA A 267 -42.86 21.19 -3.37
C ALA A 267 -43.23 22.66 -3.15
N PRO A 268 -42.86 23.28 -2.01
CA PRO A 268 -42.97 24.72 -1.84
C PRO A 268 -41.79 25.45 -2.52
N GLU A 269 -42.09 26.57 -3.20
CA GLU A 269 -41.09 27.49 -3.75
C GLU A 269 -40.30 28.19 -2.62
N PRO A 270 -38.96 28.24 -2.69
CA PRO A 270 -38.17 28.96 -1.69
C PRO A 270 -38.18 30.46 -1.97
N THR A 271 -38.60 31.24 -0.97
CA THR A 271 -38.40 32.69 -0.90
C THR A 271 -37.01 32.97 -0.32
N ALA A 272 -36.20 33.74 -1.05
CA ALA A 272 -34.84 34.10 -0.65
C ALA A 272 -34.79 35.14 0.48
N THR A 273 -33.82 34.99 1.39
CA THR A 273 -33.31 36.06 2.28
C THR A 273 -31.78 35.93 2.28
N PRO A 274 -31.00 37.01 2.13
CA PRO A 274 -29.61 36.96 1.68
C PRO A 274 -28.64 36.65 2.83
N ALA A 275 -27.66 35.80 2.54
CA ALA A 275 -26.47 35.54 3.35
C ALA A 275 -25.26 36.34 2.80
N PRO A 276 -24.26 36.64 3.64
CA PRO A 276 -23.22 37.62 3.35
C PRO A 276 -22.23 37.09 2.32
N GLU A 277 -21.74 38.01 1.49
CA GLU A 277 -20.81 37.83 0.38
C GLU A 277 -19.47 37.26 0.87
N PRO A 278 -19.06 36.05 0.42
CA PRO A 278 -17.69 35.57 0.52
C PRO A 278 -16.92 36.01 -0.73
N ASP A 279 -15.76 36.59 -0.46
CA ASP A 279 -14.71 36.99 -1.39
C ASP A 279 -14.35 35.83 -2.34
N GLU A 280 -14.39 36.09 -3.65
CA GLU A 280 -13.99 35.13 -4.69
C GLU A 280 -12.48 34.90 -4.64
N GLY A 281 -12.07 33.68 -4.30
CA GLY A 281 -10.69 33.21 -4.31
C GLY A 281 -10.56 31.81 -4.89
N ASP A 282 -10.71 31.72 -6.21
CA ASP A 282 -10.07 30.78 -7.17
C ASP A 282 -9.53 29.42 -6.65
N ASP A 283 -10.24 28.33 -6.96
CA ASP A 283 -9.78 26.93 -6.88
C ASP A 283 -8.80 26.58 -8.03
N SER A 284 -7.72 27.33 -8.18
CA SER A 284 -6.65 27.01 -9.13
C SER A 284 -5.35 26.62 -8.41
N ASN A 285 -4.99 25.34 -8.55
CA ASN A 285 -3.61 24.89 -8.71
C ASN A 285 -2.63 25.23 -7.56
N ASN A 286 -2.65 24.49 -6.45
CA ASN A 286 -1.56 24.49 -5.45
C ASN A 286 -0.32 23.67 -5.91
N ASP A 287 -0.01 23.66 -7.21
CA ASP A 287 1.32 23.27 -7.70
C ASP A 287 2.25 24.46 -7.44
N VAL A 288 2.83 24.54 -6.23
CA VAL A 288 3.85 25.56 -5.92
C VAL A 288 5.03 25.28 -6.84
N THR A 289 5.06 25.96 -7.98
CA THR A 289 6.15 25.84 -8.95
C THR A 289 7.41 26.41 -8.31
N PRO A 290 8.42 25.57 -7.99
CA PRO A 290 9.60 26.05 -7.29
C PRO A 290 10.37 27.05 -8.16
N SER A 291 10.91 28.12 -7.57
CA SER A 291 11.63 29.16 -8.32
C SER A 291 12.96 28.69 -8.94
N MET A 292 13.40 27.48 -8.62
CA MET A 292 14.61 26.84 -9.13
C MET A 292 14.41 25.31 -9.14
N SER A 293 14.89 24.63 -10.18
CA SER A 293 14.84 23.16 -10.25
C SER A 293 15.85 22.52 -9.29
N ILE A 294 15.62 21.28 -8.88
CA ILE A 294 16.57 20.53 -8.05
C ILE A 294 17.89 20.34 -8.82
N GLN A 295 17.83 20.04 -10.12
CA GLN A 295 19.04 19.92 -10.93
C GLN A 295 19.88 21.21 -10.90
N GLN A 296 19.26 22.38 -10.99
CA GLN A 296 19.99 23.65 -10.88
C GLN A 296 20.64 23.83 -9.50
N MET A 297 19.97 23.43 -8.42
CA MET A 297 20.55 23.47 -7.07
C MET A 297 21.75 22.53 -6.96
N VAL A 298 21.67 21.32 -7.52
CA VAL A 298 22.76 20.35 -7.58
C VAL A 298 23.93 20.88 -8.43
N ASP A 299 23.64 21.49 -9.57
CA ASP A 299 24.66 22.03 -10.48
C ASP A 299 25.43 23.20 -9.83
N ASN A 300 24.73 24.08 -9.13
CA ASN A 300 25.30 25.23 -8.41
C ASN A 300 26.08 24.83 -7.14
N ALA A 301 25.79 23.66 -6.58
CA ALA A 301 26.46 23.20 -5.37
C ALA A 301 27.93 22.81 -5.61
N SER A 302 28.77 23.14 -4.63
CA SER A 302 30.14 22.63 -4.56
C SER A 302 30.14 21.13 -4.22
N SER A 303 31.15 20.40 -4.70
CA SER A 303 31.35 19.01 -4.29
C SER A 303 31.47 18.88 -2.76
N GLY A 304 30.79 17.89 -2.19
CA GLY A 304 30.67 17.65 -0.75
C GLY A 304 29.62 18.50 -0.03
N ALA A 305 28.93 19.40 -0.74
CA ALA A 305 27.94 20.28 -0.10
C ALA A 305 26.64 19.54 0.27
N THR A 306 25.92 20.11 1.23
CA THR A 306 24.51 19.78 1.48
C THR A 306 23.63 20.71 0.65
N VAL A 307 22.78 20.14 -0.19
CA VAL A 307 21.77 20.82 -0.99
C VAL A 307 20.42 20.60 -0.31
N ARG A 308 19.82 21.67 0.21
CA ARG A 308 18.47 21.63 0.80
C ARG A 308 17.44 22.07 -0.22
N VAL A 309 16.47 21.21 -0.47
CA VAL A 309 15.38 21.41 -1.43
C VAL A 309 14.14 21.84 -0.64
N PRO A 310 13.62 23.06 -0.87
CA PRO A 310 12.40 23.53 -0.24
C PRO A 310 11.17 22.66 -0.54
N ALA A 311 10.10 22.86 0.22
CA ALA A 311 8.80 22.27 -0.07
C ALA A 311 8.32 22.69 -1.47
N GLY A 312 7.74 21.74 -2.20
CA GLY A 312 7.27 21.94 -3.57
C GLY A 312 7.28 20.66 -4.38
N ILE A 313 6.57 20.67 -5.51
CA ILE A 313 6.49 19.53 -6.43
C ILE A 313 7.45 19.76 -7.59
N TYR A 314 8.46 18.90 -7.69
CA TYR A 314 9.51 18.96 -8.71
C TYR A 314 9.28 17.87 -9.75
N ARG A 315 8.78 18.25 -10.92
CA ARG A 315 8.52 17.34 -12.05
C ARG A 315 9.78 17.22 -12.93
N GLU A 316 10.82 16.59 -12.39
CA GLU A 316 12.12 16.45 -13.06
C GLU A 316 12.81 15.12 -12.73
N THR A 317 13.84 14.79 -13.50
CA THR A 317 14.81 13.75 -13.15
C THR A 317 16.08 14.44 -12.67
N VAL A 318 16.57 14.09 -11.48
CA VAL A 318 17.76 14.67 -10.88
C VAL A 318 18.96 13.78 -11.12
N THR A 319 19.97 14.28 -11.83
CA THR A 319 21.25 13.60 -12.02
C THR A 319 22.30 14.14 -11.06
N ILE A 320 22.84 13.27 -10.22
CA ILE A 320 23.86 13.60 -9.22
C ILE A 320 25.23 13.15 -9.74
N ASN A 321 25.99 14.11 -10.27
CA ASN A 321 27.29 13.89 -10.93
C ASN A 321 28.50 14.31 -10.07
N LYS A 322 28.27 14.63 -8.80
CA LYS A 322 29.31 15.00 -7.83
C LYS A 322 28.88 14.56 -6.42
N PRO A 323 29.83 14.36 -5.48
CA PRO A 323 29.51 14.11 -4.07
C PRO A 323 28.62 15.21 -3.51
N ILE A 324 27.47 14.87 -2.93
CA ILE A 324 26.58 15.81 -2.22
C ILE A 324 25.69 15.08 -1.21
N THR A 325 25.12 15.83 -0.28
CA THR A 325 23.95 15.41 0.50
C THR A 325 22.73 16.19 0.02
N LEU A 326 21.80 15.54 -0.65
CA LEU A 326 20.55 16.12 -1.13
C LEU A 326 19.45 15.87 -0.08
N VAL A 327 18.90 16.94 0.49
CA VAL A 327 17.92 16.89 1.58
C VAL A 327 16.63 17.58 1.14
N GLY A 328 15.51 16.86 1.16
CA GLY A 328 14.18 17.43 1.05
C GLY A 328 13.74 18.00 2.38
N GLU A 329 13.36 19.28 2.41
CA GLU A 329 12.61 19.82 3.53
C GLU A 329 11.17 19.26 3.50
N PRO A 330 10.44 19.24 4.63
CA PRO A 330 9.08 18.69 4.67
C PRO A 330 8.18 19.25 3.56
N GLY A 331 7.59 18.37 2.75
CA GLY A 331 6.78 18.73 1.58
C GLY A 331 7.56 18.84 0.25
N ALA A 332 8.86 18.50 0.22
CA ALA A 332 9.61 18.40 -1.04
C ALA A 332 9.30 17.07 -1.76
N GLU A 333 8.80 17.17 -2.99
CA GLU A 333 8.39 16.01 -3.79
C GLU A 333 9.10 15.94 -5.15
N ILE A 334 9.50 14.74 -5.58
CA ILE A 334 9.94 14.51 -6.97
C ILE A 334 8.89 13.66 -7.70
N ARG A 335 8.36 14.18 -8.81
CA ARG A 335 7.34 13.50 -9.63
C ARG A 335 7.94 13.03 -10.95
N GLY A 336 7.71 11.76 -11.26
CA GLY A 336 7.95 11.22 -12.60
C GLY A 336 6.83 11.53 -13.59
N SER A 337 5.73 12.14 -13.14
CA SER A 337 4.54 12.49 -13.93
C SER A 337 4.43 13.97 -14.25
N ASP A 338 3.63 14.28 -15.27
CA ASP A 338 3.12 15.61 -15.57
C ASP A 338 1.59 15.67 -15.46
N VAL A 339 1.04 16.86 -15.20
CA VAL A 339 -0.40 17.09 -15.21
C VAL A 339 -0.87 17.30 -16.65
N TRP A 340 -1.84 16.51 -17.08
CA TRP A 340 -2.40 16.54 -18.43
C TRP A 340 -3.83 17.05 -18.38
N ASN A 341 -4.12 18.15 -19.08
CA ASN A 341 -5.40 18.86 -19.04
C ASN A 341 -6.15 18.90 -20.38
N GLU A 342 -5.49 18.51 -21.47
CA GLU A 342 -6.06 18.56 -22.82
C GLU A 342 -6.60 17.18 -23.26
N TRP A 343 -7.93 17.02 -23.21
CA TRP A 343 -8.63 15.76 -23.50
C TRP A 343 -9.73 15.95 -24.55
N ASN A 344 -9.81 15.03 -25.51
CA ASN A 344 -10.89 14.97 -26.51
C ASN A 344 -11.85 13.83 -26.17
N ALA A 345 -13.14 14.15 -26.02
CA ALA A 345 -14.17 13.12 -25.91
C ALA A 345 -14.28 12.31 -27.20
N SER A 346 -14.32 10.99 -27.06
CA SER A 346 -14.44 10.02 -28.16
C SER A 346 -15.34 8.87 -27.72
N GLY A 347 -16.63 8.96 -28.06
CA GLY A 347 -17.64 8.01 -27.58
C GLY A 347 -17.76 8.05 -26.05
N SER A 348 -17.55 6.91 -25.39
CA SER A 348 -17.52 6.78 -23.92
C SER A 348 -16.11 6.89 -23.31
N THR A 349 -15.13 7.36 -24.08
CA THR A 349 -13.73 7.48 -23.66
C THR A 349 -13.21 8.89 -23.88
N TRP A 350 -12.08 9.22 -23.24
CA TRP A 350 -11.40 10.51 -23.38
C TRP A 350 -9.95 10.28 -23.78
N VAL A 351 -9.53 10.89 -24.90
CA VAL A 351 -8.21 10.69 -25.48
C VAL A 351 -7.37 11.94 -25.26
N SER A 352 -6.15 11.76 -24.74
CA SER A 352 -5.21 12.87 -24.53
C SER A 352 -4.80 13.51 -25.86
N GLN A 353 -4.65 14.83 -25.88
CA GLN A 353 -4.01 15.52 -27.01
C GLN A 353 -2.49 15.30 -27.02
N GLN A 354 -1.92 15.16 -25.83
CA GLN A 354 -0.50 14.86 -25.62
C GLN A 354 -0.21 13.36 -25.84
N THR A 355 1.05 13.05 -26.14
CA THR A 355 1.55 11.69 -26.35
C THR A 355 2.60 11.35 -25.31
N VAL A 356 2.54 10.14 -24.76
CA VAL A 356 3.48 9.69 -23.75
C VAL A 356 4.87 9.53 -24.37
N PRO A 357 5.95 10.01 -23.71
CA PRO A 357 7.33 9.83 -24.19
C PRO A 357 7.69 8.37 -24.40
N GLN A 358 8.64 8.08 -25.28
CA GLN A 358 9.18 6.72 -25.42
C GLN A 358 10.07 6.40 -24.23
N PHE A 359 9.83 5.27 -23.57
CA PHE A 359 10.67 4.76 -22.49
C PHE A 359 11.64 3.69 -23.01
N GLY A 360 12.65 3.34 -22.20
CA GLY A 360 13.56 2.26 -22.56
C GLY A 360 12.81 0.93 -22.75
N ASN A 361 13.29 0.06 -23.63
CA ASN A 361 12.62 -1.23 -23.87
C ASN A 361 12.46 -2.03 -22.56
N GLY A 362 11.27 -2.61 -22.35
CA GLY A 362 10.97 -3.46 -21.19
C GLY A 362 11.94 -4.64 -21.09
N HIS A 363 12.53 -4.85 -19.92
CA HIS A 363 13.45 -5.93 -19.62
C HIS A 363 12.74 -7.08 -18.87
N GLY A 364 13.29 -8.29 -18.89
CA GLY A 364 12.70 -9.44 -18.21
C GLY A 364 11.49 -10.05 -18.94
N SER A 365 10.74 -10.89 -18.23
CA SER A 365 9.57 -11.62 -18.73
C SER A 365 8.34 -11.28 -17.91
N CYS A 366 7.22 -11.00 -18.58
CA CYS A 366 5.94 -10.86 -17.90
C CYS A 366 5.49 -12.21 -17.33
N ALA A 367 4.89 -12.19 -16.14
CA ALA A 367 4.20 -13.35 -15.61
C ALA A 367 3.05 -13.72 -16.56
N SER A 368 2.84 -15.02 -16.78
CA SER A 368 1.94 -15.57 -17.82
C SER A 368 0.49 -15.11 -17.73
N TYR A 369 0.07 -14.50 -16.62
CA TYR A 369 -1.29 -14.01 -16.39
C TYR A 369 -1.56 -12.59 -16.93
N ALA A 370 -0.54 -11.76 -17.14
CA ALA A 370 -0.70 -10.36 -17.58
C ALA A 370 -0.51 -10.16 -19.09
N GLY A 371 -0.09 -11.20 -19.84
CA GLY A 371 0.40 -11.02 -21.20
C GLY A 371 1.58 -10.05 -21.26
N GLU A 372 1.82 -9.42 -22.42
CA GLU A 372 2.90 -8.44 -22.61
C GLU A 372 2.57 -7.03 -22.08
N ILE A 373 1.44 -6.84 -21.38
CA ILE A 373 1.01 -5.50 -20.91
C ILE A 373 1.95 -4.97 -19.84
N CYS A 374 2.59 -5.86 -19.08
CA CYS A 374 3.60 -5.51 -18.07
C CYS A 374 4.86 -4.85 -18.66
N ARG A 375 5.00 -4.81 -19.98
CA ARG A 375 6.06 -4.06 -20.65
C ARG A 375 5.69 -2.61 -20.91
N GLN A 376 4.41 -2.24 -20.79
CA GLN A 376 3.94 -0.87 -20.92
C GLN A 376 4.17 -0.16 -19.59
N GLN A 377 5.14 0.75 -19.55
CA GLN A 377 5.57 1.37 -18.29
C GLN A 377 4.69 2.52 -17.82
N GLU A 378 3.71 2.89 -18.63
CA GLU A 378 2.84 4.02 -18.40
C GLU A 378 1.97 3.81 -17.15
N GLN A 379 1.86 4.85 -16.33
CA GLN A 379 0.94 4.91 -15.21
C GLN A 379 0.12 6.19 -15.32
N VAL A 380 -1.16 6.09 -14.98
CA VAL A 380 -2.10 7.21 -15.03
C VAL A 380 -2.84 7.30 -13.71
N PHE A 381 -2.98 8.51 -13.20
CA PHE A 381 -3.64 8.80 -11.93
C PHE A 381 -4.72 9.86 -12.15
N ILE A 382 -5.88 9.70 -11.52
CA ILE A 382 -6.94 10.70 -11.52
C ILE A 382 -7.29 11.04 -10.07
N GLY A 383 -7.14 12.31 -9.69
CA GLY A 383 -7.37 12.76 -8.31
C GLY A 383 -6.43 12.09 -7.30
N GLY A 384 -5.23 11.67 -7.75
CA GLY A 384 -4.26 10.93 -6.94
C GLY A 384 -4.39 9.40 -6.99
N SER A 385 -5.53 8.86 -7.41
CA SER A 385 -5.74 7.41 -7.48
C SER A 385 -5.21 6.80 -8.78
N GLN A 386 -4.43 5.72 -8.69
CA GLN A 386 -3.92 4.99 -9.85
C GLN A 386 -5.05 4.30 -10.63
N LEU A 387 -5.03 4.43 -11.95
CA LEU A 387 -5.93 3.70 -12.84
C LEU A 387 -5.34 2.35 -13.24
N GLU A 388 -6.21 1.36 -13.48
CA GLU A 388 -5.82 0.06 -14.03
C GLU A 388 -5.52 0.17 -15.53
N GLN A 389 -4.39 -0.39 -15.96
CA GLN A 389 -4.02 -0.41 -17.38
C GLN A 389 -4.66 -1.60 -18.11
N VAL A 390 -5.30 -1.33 -19.24
CA VAL A 390 -5.86 -2.35 -20.14
C VAL A 390 -5.37 -2.16 -21.57
N TRP A 391 -5.47 -3.21 -22.39
CA TRP A 391 -5.00 -3.18 -23.77
C TRP A 391 -5.76 -2.20 -24.67
N SER A 392 -7.08 -2.11 -24.49
CA SER A 392 -7.96 -1.28 -25.31
C SER A 392 -9.34 -1.19 -24.66
N ASN A 393 -10.16 -0.23 -25.10
CA ASN A 393 -11.54 -0.02 -24.64
C ASN A 393 -11.68 0.09 -23.11
N PRO A 394 -10.92 1.01 -22.47
CA PRO A 394 -10.98 1.17 -21.03
C PRO A 394 -12.38 1.56 -20.56
N THR A 395 -12.76 1.05 -19.39
CA THR A 395 -13.96 1.46 -18.65
C THR A 395 -13.59 2.34 -17.46
N SER A 396 -14.57 2.77 -16.65
CA SER A 396 -14.30 3.62 -15.49
C SER A 396 -13.28 2.97 -14.56
N GLY A 397 -12.32 3.75 -14.06
CA GLY A 397 -11.18 3.28 -13.28
C GLY A 397 -10.00 2.76 -14.11
N GLN A 398 -10.12 2.72 -15.44
CA GLN A 398 -9.12 2.14 -16.33
C GLN A 398 -8.58 3.13 -17.36
N PHE A 399 -7.39 2.84 -17.88
CA PHE A 399 -6.81 3.53 -19.03
C PHE A 399 -6.17 2.55 -20.01
N ALA A 400 -5.98 3.00 -21.25
CA ALA A 400 -5.21 2.28 -22.27
C ALA A 400 -4.24 3.24 -22.98
N VAL A 401 -3.21 2.69 -23.60
CA VAL A 401 -2.29 3.44 -24.48
C VAL A 401 -2.58 3.04 -25.92
N ASN A 402 -3.00 4.00 -26.76
CA ASN A 402 -3.30 3.70 -28.16
C ASN A 402 -2.03 3.60 -29.03
N SER A 403 -2.19 3.26 -30.31
CA SER A 403 -1.05 3.11 -31.23
C SER A 403 -0.30 4.41 -31.54
N GLN A 404 -0.90 5.57 -31.25
CA GLN A 404 -0.29 6.89 -31.30
C GLN A 404 0.38 7.29 -29.97
N ARG A 405 0.39 6.41 -28.96
CA ARG A 405 0.85 6.68 -27.59
C ARG A 405 0.09 7.80 -26.88
N GLN A 406 -1.18 7.97 -27.21
CA GLN A 406 -2.09 8.80 -26.43
C GLN A 406 -2.71 7.94 -25.33
N ILE A 407 -2.97 8.57 -24.18
CA ILE A 407 -3.74 7.97 -23.09
C ILE A 407 -5.21 8.01 -23.48
N VAL A 408 -5.88 6.88 -23.34
CA VAL A 408 -7.32 6.73 -23.47
C VAL A 408 -7.87 6.44 -22.08
N LEU A 409 -8.72 7.30 -21.54
CA LEU A 409 -9.39 7.12 -20.26
C LEU A 409 -10.79 6.54 -20.47
N GLY A 410 -11.20 5.60 -19.61
CA GLY A 410 -12.57 5.07 -19.61
C GLY A 410 -13.55 5.88 -18.76
N GLN A 411 -13.15 7.05 -18.25
CA GLN A 411 -13.97 7.97 -17.46
C GLN A 411 -13.66 9.43 -17.77
N ASP A 412 -14.61 10.31 -17.51
CA ASP A 412 -14.49 11.75 -17.75
C ASP A 412 -13.45 12.39 -16.81
N PRO A 413 -12.34 12.97 -17.31
CA PRO A 413 -11.35 13.62 -16.46
C PRO A 413 -11.79 15.01 -15.97
N ALA A 414 -12.91 15.56 -16.45
CA ALA A 414 -13.33 16.93 -16.12
C ALA A 414 -13.34 17.21 -14.60
N GLY A 415 -12.77 18.36 -14.22
CA GLY A 415 -12.70 18.81 -12.82
C GLY A 415 -11.73 18.02 -11.93
N ARG A 416 -10.91 17.12 -12.49
CA ARG A 416 -9.94 16.31 -11.73
C ARG A 416 -8.54 16.46 -12.28
N THR A 417 -7.55 16.45 -11.40
CA THR A 417 -6.13 16.39 -11.80
C THR A 417 -5.84 15.02 -12.41
N VAL A 418 -5.35 15.01 -13.65
CA VAL A 418 -4.84 13.79 -14.29
C VAL A 418 -3.33 13.87 -14.36
N GLU A 419 -2.66 12.91 -13.74
CA GLU A 419 -1.20 12.78 -13.82
C GLU A 419 -0.83 11.57 -14.67
N VAL A 420 0.05 11.80 -15.63
CA VAL A 420 0.57 10.75 -16.52
C VAL A 420 2.07 10.66 -16.31
N SER A 421 2.58 9.45 -16.06
CA SER A 421 4.03 9.22 -15.94
C SER A 421 4.74 9.56 -17.25
N THR A 422 5.75 10.43 -17.21
CA THR A 422 6.50 10.89 -18.38
C THR A 422 8.02 10.71 -18.23
N ARG A 423 8.48 10.24 -17.07
CA ARG A 423 9.91 10.08 -16.75
C ARG A 423 10.16 8.71 -16.13
N GLU A 424 11.30 8.11 -16.49
CA GLU A 424 11.71 6.82 -15.93
C GLU A 424 12.26 6.96 -14.51
N PHE A 425 12.93 8.08 -14.19
CA PHE A 425 13.73 8.21 -12.97
C PHE A 425 13.40 9.47 -12.18
N TRP A 426 13.43 9.36 -10.86
CA TRP A 426 13.49 10.52 -9.97
C TRP A 426 14.93 10.97 -9.76
N VAL A 427 15.83 10.02 -9.44
CA VAL A 427 17.26 10.31 -9.16
C VAL A 427 18.16 9.31 -9.88
N GLN A 428 19.15 9.84 -10.59
CA GLN A 428 20.20 9.05 -11.26
C GLN A 428 21.58 9.42 -10.73
N GLY A 429 22.34 8.41 -10.31
CA GLY A 429 23.70 8.55 -9.83
C GLY A 429 24.73 8.51 -10.95
N ALA A 430 25.68 9.42 -10.88
CA ALA A 430 26.88 9.47 -11.72
C ALA A 430 28.13 9.84 -10.89
N SER A 431 28.05 9.76 -9.56
CA SER A 431 29.14 9.98 -8.62
C SER A 431 28.97 9.17 -7.34
N SER A 432 30.08 8.84 -6.69
CA SER A 432 30.10 8.28 -5.34
C SER A 432 29.83 9.34 -4.28
N ASP A 433 29.66 8.91 -3.03
CA ASP A 433 29.53 9.77 -1.84
C ASP A 433 28.28 10.68 -1.91
N VAL A 434 27.13 10.04 -2.10
CA VAL A 434 25.83 10.71 -2.25
C VAL A 434 24.88 10.28 -1.14
N THR A 435 24.18 11.25 -0.55
CA THR A 435 23.04 10.98 0.34
C THR A 435 21.77 11.61 -0.24
N VAL A 436 20.67 10.86 -0.26
CA VAL A 436 19.32 11.33 -0.63
C VAL A 436 18.41 11.15 0.58
N ASP A 437 17.88 12.24 1.12
CA ASP A 437 17.25 12.31 2.44
C ASP A 437 15.94 13.10 2.42
N GLY A 438 14.87 12.58 3.01
CA GLY A 438 13.68 13.39 3.37
C GLY A 438 12.72 13.74 2.22
N PHE A 439 12.76 13.03 1.08
CA PHE A 439 11.86 13.31 -0.05
C PHE A 439 10.63 12.41 -0.07
N THR A 440 9.54 12.93 -0.61
CA THR A 440 8.50 12.09 -1.22
C THR A 440 8.77 11.96 -2.71
N MET A 441 8.67 10.77 -3.29
CA MET A 441 8.84 10.61 -4.73
C MET A 441 7.80 9.63 -5.30
N LYS A 442 7.12 10.03 -6.39
CA LYS A 442 6.07 9.20 -7.01
C LYS A 442 6.06 9.21 -8.55
N HIS A 443 5.38 8.23 -9.14
CA HIS A 443 4.94 8.17 -10.54
C HIS A 443 6.07 7.99 -11.59
N ALA A 444 7.01 7.07 -11.37
CA ALA A 444 8.10 6.79 -12.31
C ALA A 444 7.76 5.66 -13.29
N ALA A 445 8.07 5.85 -14.58
CA ALA A 445 7.87 4.87 -15.66
C ALA A 445 9.13 4.03 -15.95
N ASN A 446 9.97 3.77 -14.96
CA ASN A 446 11.17 2.95 -15.15
C ASN A 446 10.83 1.54 -15.61
N ARG A 447 11.67 1.01 -16.50
CA ARG A 447 11.64 -0.40 -16.86
C ARG A 447 11.88 -1.33 -15.66
N ALA A 448 11.38 -2.56 -15.78
CA ALA A 448 11.73 -3.65 -14.87
C ALA A 448 13.26 -3.81 -14.71
N GLN A 449 13.69 -4.22 -13.52
CA GLN A 449 15.08 -4.42 -13.08
C GLN A 449 15.93 -3.15 -13.11
N THR A 450 15.29 -2.00 -13.15
CA THR A 450 15.92 -0.70 -12.92
C THR A 450 15.10 0.02 -11.86
N GLY A 451 15.76 0.76 -10.97
CA GLY A 451 15.11 1.55 -9.92
C GLY A 451 14.74 2.95 -10.42
N ALA A 452 13.66 3.53 -9.90
CA ALA A 452 13.34 4.95 -10.07
C ALA A 452 14.39 5.86 -9.40
N ILE A 453 15.01 5.36 -8.33
CA ILE A 453 16.32 5.81 -7.83
C ILE A 453 17.39 4.79 -8.24
N ASN A 454 18.47 5.27 -8.85
CA ASN A 454 19.58 4.43 -9.29
C ASN A 454 20.93 5.04 -8.89
N ASN A 455 21.83 4.28 -8.26
CA ASN A 455 23.17 4.78 -7.87
C ASN A 455 24.18 4.84 -9.04
N GLY A 456 23.87 4.29 -10.21
CA GLY A 456 24.76 4.27 -11.38
C GLY A 456 26.04 3.45 -11.14
N ASP A 457 25.93 2.35 -10.39
CA ASP A 457 27.05 1.50 -9.97
C ASP A 457 28.12 2.25 -9.14
N GLN A 458 27.78 3.38 -8.52
CA GLN A 458 28.70 4.20 -7.70
C GLN A 458 28.72 3.78 -6.23
N ASP A 459 29.80 4.14 -5.52
CA ASP A 459 30.05 3.78 -4.12
C ASP A 459 29.46 4.79 -3.12
N ASN A 460 29.33 4.37 -1.87
CA ASN A 460 28.99 5.24 -0.72
C ASN A 460 27.66 6.01 -0.89
N TRP A 461 26.63 5.33 -1.40
CA TRP A 461 25.28 5.89 -1.48
C TRP A 461 24.47 5.61 -0.22
N THR A 462 23.79 6.61 0.32
CA THR A 462 22.79 6.47 1.38
C THR A 462 21.47 7.06 0.93
N ILE A 463 20.43 6.24 0.88
CA ILE A 463 19.05 6.67 0.64
C ILE A 463 18.30 6.50 1.95
N ARG A 464 17.78 7.58 2.53
CA ARG A 464 17.16 7.52 3.87
C ARG A 464 15.99 8.45 4.10
N ASN A 465 15.10 8.08 5.03
CA ASN A 465 13.97 8.91 5.47
C ASN A 465 13.07 9.40 4.31
N ASN A 466 12.98 8.64 3.22
CA ASN A 466 12.16 9.00 2.07
C ASN A 466 10.84 8.21 2.05
N GLN A 467 9.84 8.75 1.37
CA GLN A 467 8.58 8.08 1.01
C GLN A 467 8.56 7.85 -0.50
N LEU A 468 8.67 6.60 -0.94
CA LEU A 468 8.92 6.25 -2.33
C LEU A 468 7.84 5.31 -2.84
N SER A 469 7.06 5.73 -3.84
CA SER A 469 5.91 4.95 -4.31
C SER A 469 5.67 5.05 -5.81
N TYR A 470 4.92 4.11 -6.38
CA TYR A 470 4.42 4.18 -7.77
C TYR A 470 5.54 4.29 -8.82
N ALA A 471 6.45 3.33 -8.79
CA ALA A 471 7.42 3.10 -9.87
C ALA A 471 6.98 1.87 -10.67
N HIS A 472 7.01 1.92 -12.00
CA HIS A 472 6.64 0.77 -12.82
C HIS A 472 7.59 -0.42 -12.59
N GLY A 473 8.89 -0.16 -12.50
CA GLY A 473 9.91 -1.18 -12.24
C GLY A 473 10.17 -1.39 -10.75
N ALA A 474 11.45 -1.36 -10.36
CA ALA A 474 11.83 -1.31 -8.95
C ALA A 474 11.71 0.13 -8.41
N ILE A 475 11.40 0.32 -7.13
CA ILE A 475 11.39 1.67 -6.54
C ILE A 475 12.84 2.17 -6.39
N VAL A 476 13.71 1.37 -5.76
CA VAL A 476 15.14 1.66 -5.62
C VAL A 476 15.96 0.54 -6.24
N SER A 477 17.01 0.90 -6.99
CA SER A 477 18.04 -0.04 -7.44
C SER A 477 19.40 0.54 -7.09
N ILE A 478 19.97 0.08 -5.97
CA ILE A 478 21.34 0.41 -5.57
C ILE A 478 22.17 -0.86 -5.57
N ALA A 479 23.05 -1.00 -6.57
CA ALA A 479 23.81 -2.22 -6.78
C ALA A 479 25.24 -1.91 -7.24
N ARG A 480 26.09 -2.94 -7.22
CA ARG A 480 27.48 -2.99 -7.73
C ARG A 480 28.49 -1.98 -7.16
N GLY A 481 28.06 -1.05 -6.33
CA GLY A 481 28.91 -0.20 -5.51
C GLY A 481 29.14 -0.77 -4.10
N HIS A 482 30.09 -0.19 -3.39
CA HIS A 482 30.43 -0.49 -2.01
C HIS A 482 29.71 0.45 -1.04
N ASN A 483 29.45 -0.03 0.19
CA ASN A 483 28.90 0.78 1.29
C ASN A 483 27.59 1.50 0.93
N LEU A 484 26.69 0.75 0.28
CA LEU A 484 25.34 1.20 -0.08
C LEU A 484 24.41 1.02 1.11
N LYS A 485 23.58 2.03 1.41
CA LYS A 485 22.69 2.05 2.57
C LYS A 485 21.30 2.50 2.17
N LEU A 486 20.29 1.75 2.61
CA LEU A 486 18.89 2.09 2.51
C LEU A 486 18.31 2.08 3.93
N LEU A 487 18.02 3.25 4.50
CA LEU A 487 17.70 3.40 5.92
C LEU A 487 16.39 4.14 6.12
N ASN A 488 15.44 3.59 6.86
CA ASN A 488 14.21 4.29 7.27
C ASN A 488 13.41 4.88 6.09
N ASN A 489 13.30 4.18 4.96
CA ASN A 489 12.45 4.62 3.86
C ASN A 489 11.13 3.87 3.92
N SER A 490 10.03 4.56 3.64
CA SER A 490 8.76 3.93 3.29
C SER A 490 8.76 3.66 1.79
N ILE A 491 8.59 2.40 1.39
CA ILE A 491 8.65 1.94 0.00
C ILE A 491 7.40 1.13 -0.30
N SER A 492 6.61 1.57 -1.28
CA SER A 492 5.35 0.92 -1.64
C SER A 492 5.08 1.00 -3.14
N PHE A 493 4.12 0.23 -3.65
CA PHE A 493 3.63 0.32 -5.03
C PHE A 493 4.73 0.28 -6.12
N GLY A 494 5.73 -0.60 -5.97
CA GLY A 494 6.65 -0.95 -7.05
C GLY A 494 6.00 -1.99 -7.97
N GLY A 495 5.90 -1.70 -9.26
CA GLY A 495 5.28 -2.60 -10.23
C GLY A 495 6.06 -3.90 -10.45
N GLN A 496 7.34 -3.95 -10.03
CA GLN A 496 8.12 -5.17 -9.95
C GLN A 496 8.64 -5.48 -8.55
N LEU A 497 9.40 -4.55 -7.94
CA LEU A 497 10.10 -4.76 -6.66
C LEU A 497 10.13 -3.46 -5.85
N GLY A 498 10.20 -3.57 -4.52
CA GLY A 498 10.55 -2.41 -3.68
C GLY A 498 12.02 -2.03 -3.84
N VAL A 499 12.93 -3.01 -3.75
CA VAL A 499 14.37 -2.82 -3.86
C VAL A 499 14.95 -3.89 -4.79
N HIS A 500 15.81 -3.49 -5.72
CA HIS A 500 16.49 -4.35 -6.68
C HIS A 500 18.01 -4.34 -6.51
#